data_AF-A0A5A9EUE6-F1
#
_entry.id   AF-A0A5A9EUE6-F1
#
_cell.length_a   1.000
_cell.length_b   1.000
_cell.length_c   1.000
_cell.angle_alpha   90.00
_cell.angle_beta   90.00
_cell.angle_gamma   90.00
#
_symmetry.space_group_name_H-M   'P 1'
#
loop_
_entity.id
_entity.type
_entity.pdbx_description
1 polymer ?
#
loop_
_entity_poly.entity_id
_entity_poly.type
_entity_poly.pdbx_seq_one_letter_code
_entity_poly.pdbx_strand_id
1 'polypeptide(L)'
;MTIVRDAHGMLCPKCGQDDCIDVAALVHVRLTGSGSDADLSFDGSHEWDDDSRCCCGACGHGGTVSDFRKAAEQQMVRELVDLFGEKGRPDDFLDGHVHDAKFAEASQINNGGVEDQIAYLIAVEGFEAVRQMIEEDEQ
;
A
#
# COMPACT_ATOMS: atom_id res chain seq x y z
N MET A 1 1.10 9.75 16.30
CA MET A 1 2.00 9.81 15.13
C MET A 1 1.43 8.81 14.16
N THR A 2 0.87 9.25 13.04
CA THR A 2 0.35 8.34 12.01
C THR A 2 1.55 7.74 11.29
N ILE A 3 1.61 6.42 11.18
CA ILE A 3 2.69 5.75 10.45
C ILE A 3 2.48 5.96 8.93
N VAL A 4 3.57 5.98 8.17
CA VAL A 4 3.52 6.36 6.74
C VAL A 4 2.71 5.35 5.92
N ARG A 5 2.73 4.07 6.31
CA ARG A 5 1.88 3.05 5.68
C ARG A 5 0.41 3.43 5.73
N ASP A 6 -0.09 3.87 6.89
CA ASP A 6 -1.51 4.16 7.06
C ASP A 6 -1.92 5.46 6.35
N ALA A 7 -1.02 6.46 6.32
CA ALA A 7 -1.30 7.77 5.73
C ALA A 7 -1.11 7.81 4.20
N HIS A 8 -0.15 7.05 3.68
CA HIS A 8 0.31 7.16 2.29
C HIS A 8 0.38 5.81 1.55
N GLY A 9 0.10 4.70 2.24
CA GLY A 9 0.15 3.36 1.65
C GLY A 9 1.57 2.95 1.28
N MET A 10 2.60 3.41 1.97
CA MET A 10 4.00 3.19 1.59
C MET A 10 4.81 2.46 2.65
N LEU A 11 5.70 1.59 2.18
CA LEU A 11 6.61 0.78 2.97
C LEU A 11 7.91 0.57 2.19
N CYS A 12 9.06 0.51 2.87
CA CYS A 12 10.29 0.06 2.20
C CYS A 12 10.20 -1.41 1.77
N PRO A 13 10.36 -1.73 0.46
CA PRO A 13 10.34 -3.12 -0.04
C PRO A 13 11.43 -4.02 0.53
N LYS A 14 12.52 -3.44 1.06
CA LYS A 14 13.69 -4.19 1.53
C LYS A 14 13.68 -4.48 3.02
N CYS A 15 13.35 -3.48 3.85
CA CYS A 15 13.44 -3.61 5.30
C CYS A 15 12.08 -3.58 6.01
N GLY A 16 10.99 -3.28 5.31
CA GLY A 16 9.64 -3.20 5.89
C GLY A 16 9.43 -2.02 6.84
N GLN A 17 10.35 -1.05 6.91
CA GLN A 17 10.15 0.18 7.67
C GLN A 17 9.42 1.23 6.84
N ASP A 18 8.62 2.05 7.50
CA ASP A 18 7.83 3.11 6.87
C ASP A 18 8.11 4.51 7.47
N ASP A 19 8.78 4.61 8.62
CA ASP A 19 9.04 5.88 9.32
C ASP A 19 10.19 6.71 8.73
N CYS A 20 10.93 6.16 7.76
CA CYS A 20 12.11 6.77 7.15
C CYS A 20 12.04 6.69 5.60
N ILE A 21 10.99 7.23 5.00
CA ILE A 21 10.77 7.24 3.54
C ILE A 21 10.88 8.68 3.01
N ASP A 22 11.85 8.91 2.13
CA ASP A 22 12.04 10.17 1.43
C ASP A 22 11.53 10.07 -0.01
N VAL A 23 10.72 11.05 -0.45
CA VAL A 23 10.21 11.14 -1.83
C VAL A 23 10.81 12.36 -2.51
N ALA A 24 11.33 12.17 -3.73
CA ALA A 24 11.75 13.27 -4.58
C ALA A 24 10.52 13.96 -5.17
N ALA A 25 10.28 15.21 -4.79
CA ALA A 25 9.18 16.02 -5.29
C ALA A 25 9.66 17.05 -6.33
N LEU A 26 8.79 17.41 -7.26
CA LEU A 26 8.88 18.61 -8.07
C LEU A 26 8.45 19.81 -7.22
N VAL A 27 9.26 20.87 -7.27
CA VAL A 27 9.03 22.13 -6.58
C VAL A 27 9.33 23.28 -7.54
N HIS A 28 8.61 24.39 -7.43
CA HIS A 28 9.01 25.61 -8.12
C HIS A 28 10.15 26.29 -7.39
N VAL A 29 11.21 26.61 -8.13
CA VAL A 29 12.37 27.34 -7.62
C VAL A 29 12.51 28.70 -8.29
N ARG A 30 12.98 29.70 -7.55
CA ARG A 30 13.40 30.97 -8.12
C ARG A 30 14.82 30.84 -8.69
N LEU A 31 14.98 31.18 -9.96
CA LEU A 31 16.31 31.35 -10.54
C LEU A 31 16.95 32.66 -10.04
N THR A 32 18.22 32.57 -9.66
CA THR A 32 19.04 33.68 -9.18
C THR A 32 20.33 33.76 -10.00
N GLY A 33 21.09 34.84 -9.86
CA GLY A 33 22.40 34.95 -10.51
C GLY A 33 23.42 33.89 -10.05
N SER A 34 23.19 33.23 -8.92
CA SER A 34 24.08 32.22 -8.33
C SER A 34 23.55 30.78 -8.39
N GLY A 35 22.36 30.55 -8.97
CA GLY A 35 21.75 29.22 -9.02
C GLY A 35 20.23 29.28 -8.88
N SER A 36 19.66 28.37 -8.08
CA SER A 36 18.23 28.27 -7.81
C SER A 36 17.95 28.20 -6.33
N ASP A 37 16.80 28.73 -5.91
CA ASP A 37 16.38 28.79 -4.51
C ASP A 37 14.88 28.49 -4.40
N ALA A 38 14.53 27.45 -3.65
CA ALA A 38 13.14 27.04 -3.44
C ALA A 38 12.39 28.00 -2.50
N ASP A 39 13.06 28.49 -1.45
CA ASP A 39 12.45 29.37 -0.44
C ASP A 39 12.09 30.74 -1.03
N LEU A 40 12.95 31.27 -1.91
CA LEU A 40 12.68 32.54 -2.61
C LEU A 40 11.57 32.45 -3.66
N SER A 41 11.16 31.24 -4.07
CA SER A 41 10.02 31.06 -4.96
C SER A 41 8.73 31.55 -4.32
N PHE A 42 8.63 31.43 -2.99
CA PHE A 42 7.40 31.57 -2.20
C PHE A 42 6.27 30.63 -2.64
N ASP A 43 6.60 29.60 -3.43
CA ASP A 43 5.70 28.51 -3.73
C ASP A 43 5.92 27.39 -2.72
N GLY A 44 4.86 27.03 -1.99
CA GLY A 44 4.89 25.97 -0.99
C GLY A 44 4.46 24.61 -1.53
N SER A 45 4.15 24.52 -2.83
CA SER A 45 3.73 23.27 -3.45
C SER A 45 4.87 22.26 -3.52
N HIS A 46 4.50 20.98 -3.34
CA HIS A 46 5.38 19.84 -3.52
C HIS A 46 4.59 18.80 -4.29
N GLU A 47 4.97 18.57 -5.53
CA GLU A 47 4.27 17.64 -6.41
C GLU A 47 5.08 16.35 -6.57
N TRP A 48 4.44 15.22 -6.39
CA TRP A 48 5.02 13.91 -6.63
C TRP A 48 3.91 12.94 -7.01
N ASP A 49 4.30 11.91 -7.72
CA ASP A 49 3.44 10.88 -8.31
C ASP A 49 4.06 9.50 -8.12
N ASP A 50 3.46 8.49 -8.74
CA ASP A 50 3.88 7.09 -8.59
C ASP A 50 5.24 6.80 -9.23
N ASP A 51 5.66 7.61 -10.20
CA ASP A 51 6.94 7.50 -10.89
C ASP A 51 8.07 8.28 -10.19
N SER A 52 7.70 9.14 -9.23
CA SER A 52 8.65 9.92 -8.44
C SER A 52 9.59 9.01 -7.66
N ARG A 53 10.88 9.40 -7.62
CA ARG A 53 11.91 8.59 -6.94
C ARG A 53 11.66 8.58 -5.44
N CYS A 54 11.96 7.44 -4.82
CA CYS A 54 11.82 7.23 -3.39
C CYS A 54 13.07 6.54 -2.83
N CYS A 55 13.44 6.87 -1.60
CA CYS A 55 14.56 6.26 -0.88
C CYS A 55 14.17 5.96 0.57
N CYS A 56 14.60 4.80 1.06
CA CYS A 56 14.50 4.47 2.47
C CYS A 56 15.72 4.98 3.23
N GLY A 57 15.53 5.94 4.12
CA GLY A 57 16.57 6.48 5.00
C GLY A 57 17.16 5.47 5.99
N ALA A 58 16.42 4.40 6.31
CA ALA A 58 16.89 3.38 7.26
C ALA A 58 17.86 2.36 6.64
N CYS A 59 17.61 1.90 5.40
CA CYS A 59 18.40 0.83 4.78
C CYS A 59 19.05 1.21 3.43
N GLY A 60 18.81 2.42 2.95
CA GLY A 60 19.34 2.97 1.69
C GLY A 60 18.74 2.36 0.41
N HIS A 61 17.64 1.61 0.51
CA HIS A 61 16.96 1.08 -0.68
C HIS A 61 16.30 2.21 -1.47
N GLY A 62 16.56 2.27 -2.78
CA GLY A 62 15.93 3.23 -3.70
C GLY A 62 15.00 2.53 -4.68
N GLY A 63 13.92 3.22 -5.05
CA GLY A 63 12.90 2.77 -6.00
C GLY A 63 12.01 3.95 -6.42
N THR A 64 10.80 3.67 -6.88
CA THR A 64 9.75 4.69 -7.08
C THR A 64 8.72 4.66 -5.96
N VAL A 65 7.87 5.69 -5.91
CA VAL A 65 6.67 5.68 -5.05
C VAL A 65 5.81 4.45 -5.31
N SER A 66 5.61 4.06 -6.58
CA SER A 66 4.86 2.86 -6.96
C SER A 66 5.46 1.59 -6.35
N ASP A 67 6.79 1.44 -6.35
CA ASP A 67 7.46 0.27 -5.77
C ASP A 67 7.19 0.15 -4.27
N PHE A 68 7.23 1.27 -3.55
CA PHE A 68 7.00 1.33 -2.11
C PHE A 68 5.53 1.11 -1.76
N ARG A 69 4.59 1.55 -2.62
CA ARG A 69 3.16 1.27 -2.45
C ARG A 69 2.82 -0.20 -2.67
N LYS A 70 3.35 -0.79 -3.75
CA LYS A 70 3.19 -2.23 -4.02
C LYS A 70 3.73 -3.09 -2.88
N ALA A 71 4.84 -2.67 -2.27
CA ALA A 71 5.38 -3.40 -1.12
C ALA A 71 4.45 -3.33 0.11
N ALA A 72 3.82 -2.18 0.36
CA ALA A 72 2.81 -2.06 1.42
C ALA A 72 1.59 -2.95 1.12
N GLU A 73 1.09 -2.94 -0.12
CA GLU A 73 -0.02 -3.81 -0.55
C GLU A 73 0.30 -5.30 -0.35
N GLN A 74 1.46 -5.74 -0.83
CA GLN A 74 1.91 -7.13 -0.67
C GLN A 74 2.06 -7.53 0.80
N GLN A 75 2.54 -6.61 1.63
CA GLN A 75 2.64 -6.87 3.06
C GLN A 75 1.26 -6.99 3.72
N MET A 76 0.31 -6.12 3.39
CA MET A 76 -1.07 -6.21 3.88
C MET A 76 -1.71 -7.55 3.50
N VAL A 77 -1.57 -7.97 2.24
CA VAL A 77 -2.07 -9.27 1.78
C VAL A 77 -1.46 -10.39 2.60
N ARG A 78 -0.13 -10.40 2.76
CA ARG A 78 0.57 -11.42 3.54
C ARG A 78 0.09 -11.46 5.00
N GLU A 79 -0.08 -10.31 5.64
CA GLU A 79 -0.58 -10.22 7.01
C GLU A 79 -1.97 -10.87 7.16
N LEU A 80 -2.86 -10.69 6.19
CA LEU A 80 -4.20 -11.30 6.23
C LEU A 80 -4.21 -12.78 5.81
N VAL A 81 -3.31 -13.20 4.92
CA VAL A 81 -3.13 -14.61 4.58
C VAL A 81 -2.64 -15.40 5.79
N ASP A 82 -1.66 -14.87 6.52
CA ASP A 82 -1.16 -15.46 7.75
C ASP A 82 -2.29 -15.56 8.79
N LEU A 83 -3.06 -14.49 8.98
CA LEU A 83 -4.23 -14.46 9.88
C LEU A 83 -5.31 -15.48 9.46
N PHE A 84 -5.61 -15.59 8.17
CA PHE A 84 -6.58 -16.54 7.63
C PHE A 84 -6.20 -17.99 7.97
N GLY A 85 -4.92 -18.32 7.79
CA GLY A 85 -4.36 -19.62 8.15
C GLY A 85 -4.39 -19.87 9.66
N GLU A 86 -4.04 -18.88 10.48
CA GLU A 86 -4.10 -18.97 11.95
C GLU A 86 -5.51 -19.22 12.48
N LYS A 87 -6.52 -18.64 11.82
CA LYS A 87 -7.94 -18.85 12.13
C LYS A 87 -8.47 -20.20 11.65
N GLY A 88 -7.73 -20.90 10.79
CA GLY A 88 -8.15 -22.19 10.23
C GLY A 88 -9.43 -22.08 9.40
N ARG A 89 -9.64 -20.95 8.72
CA ARG A 89 -10.79 -20.73 7.84
C ARG A 89 -10.74 -21.71 6.65
N PRO A 90 -11.89 -22.22 6.19
CA PRO A 90 -11.93 -23.10 5.02
C PRO A 90 -11.61 -22.31 3.74
N ASP A 91 -11.04 -22.98 2.73
CA ASP A 91 -10.58 -22.34 1.47
C ASP A 91 -11.69 -21.58 0.71
N ASP A 92 -12.96 -21.92 0.92
CA ASP A 92 -14.13 -21.29 0.30
C ASP A 92 -14.73 -20.14 1.14
N PHE A 93 -14.16 -19.82 2.30
CA PHE A 93 -14.69 -18.80 3.20
C PHE A 93 -14.88 -17.43 2.53
N LEU A 94 -13.93 -17.03 1.68
CA LEU A 94 -13.97 -15.73 1.00
C LEU A 94 -14.77 -15.75 -0.31
N ASP A 95 -15.16 -16.92 -0.82
CA ASP A 95 -15.79 -17.04 -2.13
C ASP A 95 -17.07 -16.21 -2.23
N GLY A 96 -17.90 -16.26 -1.18
CA GLY A 96 -19.15 -15.51 -1.09
C GLY A 96 -18.92 -14.00 -1.08
N HIS A 97 -17.95 -13.53 -0.28
CA HIS A 97 -17.60 -12.12 -0.20
C HIS A 97 -17.04 -11.58 -1.52
N VAL A 98 -16.21 -12.36 -2.21
CA VAL A 98 -15.72 -12.01 -3.55
C VAL A 98 -16.86 -11.97 -4.56
N HIS A 99 -17.82 -12.90 -4.46
CA HIS A 99 -19.02 -12.92 -5.30
C HIS A 99 -19.89 -11.67 -5.14
N ASP A 100 -20.09 -11.23 -3.90
CA ASP A 100 -20.88 -10.04 -3.57
C ASP A 100 -20.19 -8.75 -4.05
N ALA A 101 -18.86 -8.71 -3.96
CA ALA A 101 -18.06 -7.55 -4.39
C ALA A 101 -17.88 -7.44 -5.92
N LYS A 102 -17.76 -8.56 -6.67
CA LYS A 102 -17.66 -8.54 -8.15
C LYS A 102 -18.35 -9.71 -8.86
N PHE A 103 -19.65 -9.59 -9.04
CA PHE A 103 -20.49 -10.59 -9.72
C PHE A 103 -19.94 -11.14 -11.06
N ALA A 104 -19.25 -10.34 -11.89
CA ALA A 104 -18.78 -10.77 -13.22
C ALA A 104 -17.35 -11.36 -13.27
N GLU A 105 -16.49 -11.01 -12.31
CA GLU A 105 -15.08 -11.44 -12.28
C GLU A 105 -14.76 -12.38 -11.10
N ALA A 106 -15.71 -12.57 -10.19
CA ALA A 106 -15.55 -13.36 -8.97
C ALA A 106 -14.97 -14.76 -9.22
N SER A 107 -15.44 -15.45 -10.27
CA SER A 107 -14.91 -16.77 -10.59
C SER A 107 -13.42 -16.75 -10.96
N GLN A 108 -12.94 -15.72 -11.66
CA GLN A 108 -11.52 -15.61 -11.97
C GLN A 108 -10.69 -15.37 -10.71
N ILE A 109 -11.17 -14.52 -9.81
CA ILE A 109 -10.50 -14.18 -8.56
C ILE A 109 -10.45 -15.38 -7.61
N ASN A 110 -11.57 -16.11 -7.44
CA ASN A 110 -11.61 -17.29 -6.57
C ASN A 110 -10.67 -18.41 -7.05
N ASN A 111 -10.51 -18.55 -8.37
CA ASN A 111 -9.55 -19.50 -8.94
C ASN A 111 -8.08 -19.11 -8.71
N GLY A 112 -7.80 -17.87 -8.29
CA GLY A 112 -6.48 -17.38 -7.91
C GLY A 112 -6.04 -17.79 -6.51
N GLY A 113 -6.96 -18.30 -5.68
CA GLY A 113 -6.72 -18.70 -4.31
C GLY A 113 -6.77 -17.55 -3.30
N VAL A 114 -6.52 -17.87 -2.03
CA VAL A 114 -6.72 -16.95 -0.89
C VAL A 114 -5.93 -15.64 -1.03
N GLU A 115 -4.71 -15.68 -1.56
CA GLU A 115 -3.91 -14.46 -1.78
C GLU A 115 -4.60 -13.48 -2.73
N ASP A 116 -5.09 -13.96 -3.88
CA ASP A 116 -5.76 -13.13 -4.88
C ASP A 116 -7.11 -12.62 -4.38
N GLN A 117 -7.84 -13.44 -3.63
CA GLN A 117 -9.11 -13.06 -3.00
C GLN A 117 -8.91 -11.95 -1.96
N ILE A 118 -7.91 -12.10 -1.08
CA ILE A 118 -7.57 -11.09 -0.06
C ILE A 118 -7.10 -9.80 -0.73
N ALA A 119 -6.19 -9.87 -1.70
CA ALA A 119 -5.72 -8.70 -2.44
C ALA A 119 -6.88 -7.93 -3.07
N TYR A 120 -7.81 -8.65 -3.68
CA TYR A 120 -9.01 -8.07 -4.26
C TYR A 120 -9.91 -7.42 -3.20
N LEU A 121 -10.24 -8.14 -2.12
CA LEU A 121 -11.10 -7.61 -1.06
C LEU A 121 -10.49 -6.39 -0.37
N ILE A 122 -9.17 -6.35 -0.17
CA ILE A 122 -8.49 -5.15 0.36
C ILE A 122 -8.71 -3.95 -0.56
N ALA A 123 -8.63 -4.16 -1.88
CA ALA A 123 -8.82 -3.07 -2.85
C ALA A 123 -10.26 -2.55 -2.90
N VAL A 124 -11.25 -3.33 -2.45
CA VAL A 124 -12.68 -2.98 -2.49
C VAL A 124 -13.21 -2.49 -1.15
N GLU A 125 -12.92 -3.22 -0.07
CA GLU A 125 -13.45 -3.02 1.27
C GLU A 125 -12.45 -2.32 2.21
N GLY A 126 -11.16 -2.36 1.87
CA GLY A 126 -10.08 -1.85 2.70
C GLY A 126 -9.55 -2.90 3.70
N PHE A 127 -8.28 -2.75 4.08
CA PHE A 127 -7.56 -3.73 4.90
C PHE A 127 -8.26 -4.09 6.23
N GLU A 128 -8.71 -3.09 7.00
CA GLU A 128 -9.33 -3.34 8.31
C GLU A 128 -10.67 -4.07 8.20
N ALA A 129 -11.45 -3.83 7.14
CA ALA A 129 -12.72 -4.52 6.93
C ALA A 129 -12.49 -6.00 6.63
N VAL A 130 -11.52 -6.32 5.76
CA VAL A 130 -11.15 -7.71 5.46
C VAL A 130 -10.55 -8.39 6.68
N ARG A 131 -9.74 -7.68 7.46
CA ARG A 131 -9.22 -8.18 8.74
C ARG A 131 -10.35 -8.58 9.67
N GLN A 132 -11.31 -7.69 9.90
CA GLN A 132 -12.47 -7.95 10.75
C GLN A 132 -13.27 -9.15 10.24
N MET A 133 -13.51 -9.24 8.92
CA MET A 133 -14.19 -10.37 8.29
C MET A 133 -13.50 -11.71 8.59
N ILE A 134 -12.16 -11.77 8.56
CA ILE A 134 -11.41 -12.98 8.90
C ILE A 134 -11.44 -13.25 10.42
N GLU A 135 -11.40 -12.19 11.25
CA GLU A 135 -11.37 -12.30 12.71
C GLU A 135 -12.69 -12.76 13.31
N GLU A 136 -13.83 -12.36 12.75
CA GLU A 136 -15.18 -12.67 13.23
C GLU A 136 -15.48 -14.16 13.07
N ASP A 137 -15.67 -14.86 14.20
CA ASP A 137 -16.18 -16.22 14.22
C ASP A 137 -17.69 -16.20 13.94
N GLU A 138 -18.15 -16.98 12.95
CA GLU A 138 -19.56 -17.33 12.85
C GLU A 138 -19.98 -17.95 14.20
N GLN A 139 -20.81 -17.23 14.96
CA GLN A 139 -21.38 -17.69 16.24
C GLN A 139 -22.40 -18.81 16.02
#